data_AF-A0A3D8GMS5-F1
#
_entry.id   AF-A0A3D8GMS5-F1
#
_cell.length_a   1.000
_cell.length_b   1.000
_cell.length_c   1.000
_cell.angle_alpha   90.00
_cell.angle_beta   90.00
_cell.angle_gamma   90.00
#
_symmetry.space_group_name_H-M   'P 1'
#
loop_
_entity.id
_entity.type
_entity.pdbx_description
1 polymer ?
#
loop_
_entity_poly.entity_id
_entity_poly.type
_entity_poly.pdbx_seq_one_letter_code
_entity_poly.pdbx_strand_id
1 'polypeptide(L)' 'MNKTISSAVLFGTAGYLIFKNRYRLMNIVLGTGWVRKVAVRTIMGMPGVKRRMMNSVFGEPNRL' A
#
# COMPACT_ATOMS: atom_id res chain seq x y z
N MET A 1 35.32 -3.75 6.75
CA MET A 1 34.30 -3.62 5.68
C MET A 1 33.31 -2.54 6.10
N ASN A 2 33.29 -1.41 5.40
CA ASN A 2 32.57 -0.22 5.85
C ASN A 2 31.06 -0.43 5.71
N LYS A 3 30.31 -0.27 6.80
CA LYS A 3 28.86 -0.51 6.89
C LYS A 3 28.07 0.24 5.80
N THR A 4 28.59 1.40 5.37
CA THR A 4 28.03 2.29 4.34
C THR A 4 28.07 1.69 2.93
N ILE A 5 29.11 0.92 2.61
CA ILE A 5 29.25 0.28 1.29
C ILE A 5 28.34 -0.95 1.24
N SER A 6 28.31 -1.73 2.32
CA SER A 6 27.43 -2.90 2.43
C SER A 6 25.95 -2.52 2.36
N SER A 7 25.53 -1.41 2.99
CA SER A 7 24.15 -0.93 2.89
C SER A 7 23.82 -0.43 1.48
N ALA A 8 24.71 0.32 0.82
CA ALA A 8 24.50 0.79 -0.54
C ALA A 8 24.31 -0.37 -1.54
N VAL A 9 25.13 -1.42 -1.43
CA VAL A 9 25.01 -2.63 -2.25
C VAL A 9 23.69 -3.36 -1.97
N LEU A 10 23.29 -3.47 -0.70
CA LEU A 10 22.01 -4.08 -0.33
C LEU A 10 20.81 -3.33 -0.96
N PHE A 11 20.79 -1.99 -0.87
CA PHE A 11 19.73 -1.18 -1.47
C PHE A 11 19.72 -1.28 -3.00
N GLY A 12 20.87 -1.23 -3.66
CA GLY A 12 20.97 -1.40 -5.11
C GLY A 12 20.48 -2.77 -5.60
N THR A 13 20.87 -3.83 -4.88
CA THR A 13 20.48 -5.19 -5.24
C THR A 13 18.99 -5.44 -4.97
N ALA A 14 18.47 -4.93 -3.85
CA ALA A 14 17.03 -5.00 -3.53
C ALA A 14 16.19 -4.24 -4.57
N GLY A 15 16.62 -3.03 -4.96
CA GLY A 15 15.96 -2.24 -6.00
C GLY A 15 15.94 -2.95 -7.36
N TYR A 16 17.07 -3.57 -7.74
CA TYR A 16 17.16 -4.33 -9.00
C TYR A 16 16.22 -5.56 -9.00
N LEU A 17 16.16 -6.29 -7.89
CA LEU A 17 15.24 -7.43 -7.73
C LEU A 17 13.78 -7.00 -7.78
N ILE A 18 13.43 -5.88 -7.16
CA ILE A 18 12.09 -5.28 -7.22
C ILE A 18 11.71 -4.94 -8.66
N PHE A 19 12.62 -4.30 -9.41
CA PHE A 19 12.36 -3.89 -10.78
C PHE A 19 12.21 -5.09 -11.72
N LYS A 20 13.09 -6.09 -11.57
CA LYS A 20 13.05 -7.33 -12.36
C LYS A 20 11.79 -8.14 -12.08
N ASN A 21 11.38 -8.24 -10.81
CA ASN A 21 10.20 -9.01 -10.39
C ASN A 21 8.94 -8.14 -10.20
N ARG A 22 8.82 -7.01 -10.91
CA ARG A 22 7.74 -6.03 -10.77
C ARG A 22 6.36 -6.64 -10.53
N TYR A 23 5.99 -7.66 -11.31
CA TYR A 23 4.68 -8.29 -11.23
C TYR A 23 4.52 -9.27 -10.07
N ARG A 24 5.57 -10.03 -9.73
CA ARG A 24 5.53 -10.92 -8.54
C ARG A 24 5.49 -10.11 -7.26
N LEU A 25 6.24 -9.02 -7.20
CA LEU A 25 6.26 -8.14 -6.04
C LEU A 25 4.89 -7.50 -5.83
N MET A 26 4.28 -6.99 -6.92
CA MET A 26 2.93 -6.45 -6.87
C MET A 26 1.92 -7.48 -6.38
N ASN A 27 2.02 -8.73 -6.84
CA ASN A 27 1.11 -9.79 -6.41
C ASN A 27 1.29 -10.17 -4.92
N ILE A 28 2.51 -10.12 -4.40
CA ILE A 28 2.79 -10.35 -2.98
C ILE A 28 2.25 -9.18 -2.13
N VAL A 29 2.47 -7.95 -2.59
CA VAL A 29 1.98 -6.74 -1.92
C VAL A 29 0.44 -6.70 -1.92
N LEU A 30 -0.20 -7.01 -3.04
CA LEU A 30 -1.66 -6.98 -3.18
C LEU A 30 -2.35 -8.23 -2.60
N GLY A 31 -1.67 -9.38 -2.61
CA GLY A 31 -2.19 -10.66 -2.11
C GLY A 31 -2.07 -10.82 -0.59
N THR A 32 -1.30 -9.97 0.09
CA THR A 32 -1.18 -10.03 1.55
C THR A 32 -2.33 -9.27 2.22
N GLY A 33 -3.16 -9.99 2.97
CA GLY A 33 -4.30 -9.41 3.70
C GLY A 33 -3.91 -8.33 4.72
N TRP A 34 -2.65 -8.32 5.16
CA TRP A 34 -2.09 -7.27 6.02
C TRP A 34 -1.95 -5.93 5.29
N VAL A 35 -1.45 -5.93 4.05
CA VAL A 35 -1.34 -4.71 3.23
C VAL A 35 -2.72 -4.12 2.97
N ARG A 36 -3.71 -4.97 2.68
CA ARG A 36 -5.12 -4.54 2.56
C ARG A 36 -5.61 -3.86 3.85
N LYS A 37 -5.35 -4.45 5.02
CA LYS A 37 -5.76 -3.88 6.31
C LYS A 37 -5.12 -2.51 6.56
N VAL A 38 -3.84 -2.36 6.25
CA VAL A 38 -3.13 -1.07 6.36
C VAL A 38 -3.72 -0.04 5.40
N ALA A 39 -3.87 -0.39 4.13
CA ALA A 39 -4.44 0.50 3.11
C ALA A 39 -5.86 0.97 3.49
N VAL A 40 -6.74 0.04 3.89
CA VAL A 40 -8.11 0.36 4.31
C VAL A 40 -8.11 1.24 5.56
N ARG A 41 -7.27 0.94 6.57
CA ARG A 41 -7.16 1.78 7.78
C ARG A 41 -6.75 3.21 7.44
N THR A 42 -5.76 3.38 6.58
CA THR A 42 -5.27 4.70 6.17
C THR A 42 -6.34 5.48 5.40
N ILE A 43 -7.01 4.83 4.45
CA ILE A 43 -8.05 5.46 3.62
C ILE A 43 -9.30 5.81 4.46
N MET A 44 -9.76 4.89 5.31
CA MET A 44 -10.93 5.10 6.18
C MET A 44 -10.65 6.03 7.36
N GLY A 45 -9.38 6.25 7.73
CA GLY A 45 -8.98 7.22 8.73
C GLY A 45 -9.11 8.68 8.25
N MET A 46 -9.14 8.91 6.94
CA MET A 46 -9.30 10.25 6.37
C MET A 46 -10.80 10.63 6.32
N PRO A 47 -11.27 11.63 7.08
CA PRO A 47 -12.70 11.94 7.19
C PRO A 47 -13.33 12.37 5.86
N GLY A 48 -12.60 13.09 5.00
CA GLY A 48 -13.08 13.52 3.69
C GLY A 48 -13.25 12.36 2.69
N VAL A 49 -12.31 11.42 2.68
CA VAL A 49 -12.35 10.24 1.80
C VAL A 49 -13.38 9.24 2.31
N LYS A 50 -13.42 8.99 3.62
CA LYS A 50 -14.42 8.15 4.28
C LYS A 50 -15.84 8.59 3.94
N ARG A 51 -16.15 9.90 4.06
CA ARG A 51 -17.50 10.42 3.78
C ARG A 51 -17.91 10.25 2.32
N ARG A 52 -17.00 10.53 1.37
CA ARG A 52 -17.24 10.30 -0.07
C ARG A 52 -17.46 8.83 -0.40
N MET A 53 -16.62 7.96 0.17
CA MET A 53 -16.70 6.52 -0.07
C MET A 53 -17.97 5.92 0.55
N MET A 54 -18.34 6.32 1.78
CA MET A 54 -19.59 5.92 2.41
C MET A 54 -20.80 6.39 1.59
N ASN A 55 -20.83 7.65 1.15
CA ASN A 55 -21.93 8.15 0.33
C ASN A 55 -22.01 7.45 -1.04
N SER A 56 -20.87 7.08 -1.63
CA SER A 56 -20.82 6.37 -2.93
C SER A 56 -21.20 4.90 -2.83
N VAL A 57 -20.88 4.23 -1.71
CA VAL A 57 -21.13 2.79 -1.51
C VAL A 57 -22.52 2.53 -0.94
N PHE A 58 -22.97 3.38 -0.01
CA PHE A 58 -24.25 3.20 0.68
C PHE A 58 -25.37 4.11 0.13
N GLY A 59 -25.07 4.97 -0.85
CA GLY A 59 -25.97 6.07 -1.23
C GLY A 59 -26.01 7.14 -0.14
N GLU A 60 -26.45 8.35 -0.47
CA GLU A 60 -26.77 9.34 0.56
C GLU A 60 -27.69 8.69 1.60
N PRO A 61 -27.44 8.86 2.92
CA PRO A 61 -28.42 8.48 3.92
C PRO A 61 -29.65 9.34 3.65
N ASN A 62 -30.64 8.73 3.02
CA ASN A 62 -31.94 9.31 2.72
C ASN A 62 -32.50 9.83 4.04
N ARG A 63 -32.33 11.15 4.29
CA ARG A 63 -32.97 11.86 5.39
C ARG A 63 -34.44 11.98 5.01
N LEU A 64 -35.20 10.95 5.36
CA LEU A 64 -36.62 11.11 5.67
C LEU A 64 -36.73 11.86 7.00
#